data_AF-A0A101WR51-F1
#
_entry.id   AF-A0A101WR51-F1
#
_cell.length_a   1.000
_cell.length_b   1.000
_cell.length_c   1.000
_cell.angle_alpha   90.00
_cell.angle_beta   90.00
_cell.angle_gamma   90.00
#
_symmetry.space_group_name_H-M   'P 1'
#
loop_
_entity.id
_entity.type
_entity.pdbx_description
1 polymer ?
#
loop_
_entity_poly.entity_id
_entity_poly.type
_entity_poly.pdbx_seq_one_letter_code
_entity_poly.pdbx_strand_id
1 'polypeptide(L)'
;MPDIIIFNCIAANNMNKNAGIFVGDNAATGWDSNNKVEDVINQVAGAANVFTAILTMLNDNDFIDTPIFDGDIEAGPGVQA
;
A
#
# COMPACT_ATOMS: atom_id res chain seq x y z
N MET A 1 11.35 26.73 -6.73
CA MET A 1 10.96 28.07 -6.23
C MET A 1 10.57 27.91 -4.77
N PRO A 2 10.50 28.93 -3.89
CA PRO A 2 9.99 28.67 -2.55
C PRO A 2 8.48 28.48 -2.66
N ASP A 3 8.06 27.22 -2.72
CA ASP A 3 6.65 26.86 -2.68
C ASP A 3 6.18 26.99 -1.23
N ILE A 4 5.45 28.07 -0.95
CA ILE A 4 4.81 28.24 0.35
C ILE A 4 3.59 27.32 0.40
N ILE A 5 3.66 26.30 1.24
CA ILE A 5 2.59 25.31 1.39
C ILE A 5 1.98 25.49 2.77
N ILE A 6 0.75 25.98 2.82
CA ILE A 6 0.02 26.23 4.06
C ILE A 6 -1.18 25.31 4.10
N PHE A 7 -1.21 24.39 5.06
CA PHE A 7 -2.38 23.58 5.35
C PHE A 7 -3.07 24.08 6.60
N ASN A 8 -4.41 24.11 6.55
CA ASN A 8 -5.22 24.16 7.76
C ASN A 8 -5.23 22.78 8.45
N CYS A 9 -5.36 21.69 7.69
CA CYS A 9 -5.19 20.31 8.19
C CYS A 9 -5.01 19.35 7.00
N ILE A 10 -4.15 18.34 7.16
CA ILE A 10 -4.15 17.12 6.34
C ILE A 10 -4.60 16.00 7.28
N ALA A 11 -5.74 15.38 6.98
CA ALA A 11 -6.27 14.27 7.75
C ALA A 11 -6.52 13.08 6.83
N ALA A 12 -5.83 11.97 7.09
CA ALA A 12 -6.13 10.69 6.49
C ALA A 12 -6.69 9.76 7.58
N ASN A 13 -8.00 9.55 7.53
CA ASN A 13 -8.71 8.73 8.52
C ASN A 13 -8.35 7.24 8.39
N ASN A 14 -7.94 6.81 7.20
CA ASN A 14 -7.36 5.49 6.98
C ASN A 14 -6.43 5.53 5.76
N MET A 15 -5.25 4.94 5.90
CA MET A 15 -4.34 4.62 4.80
C MET A 15 -4.11 3.12 4.85
N ASN A 16 -4.40 2.44 3.74
CA ASN A 16 -4.20 1.00 3.63
C ASN A 16 -2.82 0.70 3.02
N LYS A 17 -2.59 -0.57 2.65
CA LYS A 17 -1.35 -1.01 2.03
C LYS A 17 -1.04 -0.17 0.78
N ASN A 18 0.26 0.08 0.54
CA ASN A 18 0.75 0.79 -0.63
C ASN A 18 0.27 2.26 -0.71
N ALA A 19 0.06 2.92 0.43
CA ALA A 19 -0.44 4.29 0.49
C ALA A 19 0.63 5.29 0.97
N GLY A 20 0.50 6.54 0.52
CA GLY A 20 1.35 7.63 0.96
C GLY A 20 0.72 8.98 0.62
N ILE A 21 1.15 10.03 1.33
CA ILE A 21 0.68 11.40 1.14
C ILE A 21 1.90 12.25 0.76
N PHE A 22 1.92 12.75 -0.48
CA PHE A 22 2.98 13.62 -1.00
C PHE A 22 2.51 15.06 -1.05
N VAL A 23 3.36 15.95 -0.55
CA VAL A 23 3.04 17.35 -0.34
C VAL A 23 4.23 18.20 -0.72
N GLY A 24 3.99 19.18 -1.58
CA GLY A 24 5.03 20.06 -2.12
C GLY A 24 5.77 19.47 -3.31
N ASP A 25 6.88 20.10 -3.66
CA ASP A 25 7.82 19.60 -4.65
C ASP A 25 8.32 18.21 -4.21
N ASN A 26 7.90 17.18 -4.95
CA ASN A 26 8.23 15.80 -4.64
C ASN A 26 8.61 15.03 -5.91
N ALA A 27 9.64 14.20 -5.80
CA ALA A 27 10.01 13.21 -6.79
C ALA A 27 9.91 11.81 -6.15
N ALA A 28 8.78 11.14 -6.37
CA ALA A 28 8.54 9.76 -5.92
C ALA A 28 9.07 8.73 -6.93
N THR A 29 10.29 8.95 -7.43
CA THR A 29 10.94 8.02 -8.37
C THR A 29 11.31 6.74 -7.64
N GLY A 30 11.09 5.57 -8.26
CA GLY A 30 11.34 4.29 -7.60
C GLY A 30 10.29 3.92 -6.55
N TRP A 31 9.15 4.62 -6.49
CA TRP A 31 8.07 4.19 -5.60
C TRP A 31 7.48 2.89 -6.11
N ASP A 32 7.81 1.80 -5.42
CA ASP A 32 7.19 0.51 -5.61
C ASP A 32 6.44 0.09 -4.33
N SER A 33 5.50 -0.84 -4.48
CA SER A 33 4.97 -1.55 -3.34
C SER A 33 4.32 -2.82 -3.82
N ASN A 34 4.81 -3.95 -3.30
CA ASN A 34 4.41 -5.29 -3.69
C ASN A 34 3.87 -6.01 -2.46
N ASN A 35 2.73 -6.68 -2.60
CA ASN A 35 2.09 -7.35 -1.47
C ASN A 35 1.22 -8.50 -1.96
N LYS A 36 1.48 -9.71 -1.45
CA LYS A 36 0.53 -10.84 -1.47
C LYS A 36 -0.31 -10.80 -0.20
N VAL A 37 -1.60 -11.07 -0.30
CA VAL A 37 -2.49 -11.25 0.84
C VAL A 37 -3.36 -12.45 0.60
N GLU A 38 -3.32 -13.39 1.54
CA GLU A 38 -4.12 -14.61 1.51
C GLU A 38 -4.91 -14.73 2.82
N ASP A 39 -6.07 -14.08 2.86
CA ASP A 39 -6.94 -14.06 4.02
C ASP A 39 -8.25 -14.79 3.72
N VAL A 40 -8.67 -15.74 4.58
CA VAL A 40 -10.00 -16.35 4.44
C VAL A 40 -11.12 -15.44 4.96
N ILE A 41 -10.81 -14.68 6.01
CA ILE A 41 -11.64 -13.58 6.50
C ILE A 41 -10.69 -12.40 6.67
N ASN A 42 -10.86 -11.38 5.84
CA ASN A 42 -10.04 -10.18 5.85
C ASN A 42 -10.69 -9.11 6.76
N GLN A 43 -10.52 -7.83 6.44
CA GLN A 43 -10.95 -6.72 7.26
C GLN A 43 -12.44 -6.77 7.63
N VAL A 44 -12.70 -6.82 8.93
CA VAL A 44 -14.02 -6.70 9.55
C VAL A 44 -14.06 -5.33 10.22
N ALA A 45 -14.90 -4.41 9.72
CA ALA A 45 -14.95 -3.03 10.21
C ALA A 45 -16.38 -2.60 10.54
N GLY A 46 -16.53 -1.63 11.45
CA GLY A 46 -17.83 -1.15 11.93
C GLY A 46 -18.29 -1.87 13.21
N ALA A 47 -19.55 -1.62 13.61
CA ALA A 47 -20.13 -2.19 14.83
C ALA A 47 -21.11 -3.33 14.50
N ALA A 48 -21.31 -4.24 15.46
CA ALA A 48 -22.22 -5.39 15.37
C ALA A 48 -21.88 -6.42 14.28
N ASN A 49 -20.59 -6.60 13.98
CA ASN A 49 -20.13 -7.69 13.11
C ASN A 49 -20.21 -9.02 13.87
N VAL A 50 -20.94 -9.99 13.33
CA VAL A 50 -21.13 -11.31 13.94
C VAL A 50 -20.87 -12.38 12.89
N PHE A 51 -20.00 -13.33 13.23
CA PHE A 51 -19.75 -14.54 12.45
C PHE A 51 -20.15 -15.75 13.30
N THR A 52 -21.08 -16.57 12.82
CA THR A 52 -21.54 -17.79 13.51
C THR A 52 -21.41 -19.00 12.62
N ALA A 53 -20.91 -20.10 13.17
CA ALA A 53 -20.78 -21.40 12.50
C ALA A 53 -19.97 -21.37 11.19
N ILE A 54 -18.87 -20.62 11.16
CA ILE A 54 -18.00 -20.55 9.98
C ILE A 54 -16.82 -21.50 10.14
N LEU A 55 -16.65 -22.40 9.17
CA LEU A 55 -15.41 -23.13 8.93
C LEU A 55 -14.69 -22.49 7.74
N THR A 56 -13.49 -21.98 7.97
CA THR A 56 -12.66 -21.33 6.95
C THR A 56 -11.42 -22.16 6.69
N MET A 57 -11.12 -22.43 5.42
CA MET A 57 -9.89 -23.09 5.00
C MET A 57 -9.25 -22.27 3.89
N LEU A 58 -8.01 -21.84 4.10
CA LEU A 58 -7.14 -21.37 3.03
C LEU A 58 -6.22 -22.53 2.65
N ASN A 59 -6.06 -22.81 1.37
CA ASN A 59 -5.04 -23.74 0.90
C ASN A 59 -4.27 -23.07 -0.24
N ASP A 60 -3.07 -22.61 0.08
CA ASP A 60 -2.15 -21.96 -0.82
C ASP A 60 -0.96 -22.90 -1.04
N ASN A 61 -1.15 -23.85 -1.96
CA ASN A 61 -0.22 -24.96 -2.18
C ASN A 61 0.57 -24.73 -3.46
N ASP A 62 1.43 -23.71 -3.45
CA ASP A 62 2.35 -23.40 -4.53
C ASP A 62 3.76 -23.95 -4.25
N PHE A 63 4.54 -24.13 -5.33
CA PHE A 63 5.96 -24.52 -5.25
C PHE A 63 6.89 -23.30 -5.15
N ILE A 64 6.46 -22.18 -5.71
CA ILE A 64 7.07 -20.85 -5.55
C ILE A 64 5.91 -19.87 -5.44
N ASP A 65 5.87 -19.16 -4.31
CA ASP A 65 4.89 -18.13 -4.04
C ASP A 65 5.47 -16.73 -4.25
N THR A 66 4.71 -15.89 -4.94
CA THR A 66 4.90 -14.43 -5.06
C THR A 66 6.35 -14.01 -5.22
N PRO A 67 7.03 -14.45 -6.30
CA PRO A 67 8.31 -13.90 -6.65
C PRO A 67 8.11 -12.43 -7.05
N ILE A 68 8.54 -11.53 -6.18
CA ILE A 68 8.58 -10.10 -6.46
C ILE A 68 9.93 -9.81 -7.10
N PHE A 69 9.89 -9.32 -8.33
CA PHE A 69 11.07 -8.93 -9.07
C PHE A 69 11.01 -7.43 -9.34
N ASP A 70 11.85 -6.69 -8.65
CA ASP A 70 12.08 -5.28 -8.90
C ASP A 70 13.40 -5.15 -9.66
N GLY A 71 13.27 -5.03 -10.99
CA GLY A 71 14.40 -4.99 -11.91
C GLY A 71 14.63 -3.61 -12.50
N ASP A 72 14.02 -2.56 -11.93
CA ASP A 72 14.22 -1.21 -12.43
C ASP A 72 15.54 -0.59 -11.91
N ILE A 73 16.04 0.41 -12.64
CA ILE A 73 17.07 1.32 -12.13
C ILE A 73 16.28 2.56 -11.70
N GLU A 74 16.09 2.73 -10.40
CA GLU A 74 15.53 3.94 -9.86
C GLU A 74 16.37 5.13 -10.33
N ALA A 75 15.79 6.02 -11.13
CA ALA A 75 16.50 7.21 -11.57
C ALA A 75 16.83 8.05 -10.33
N GLY A 76 18.10 8.01 -9.92
CA GLY A 76 18.64 8.94 -8.95
C GLY A 76 18.33 10.39 -9.37
N PRO A 77 18.33 11.34 -8.43
CA PRO A 77 17.72 12.68 -8.55
C PRO A 77 18.24 13.62 -9.67
N GLY A 78 18.94 13.11 -10.69
CA GLY A 78 19.40 13.83 -11.89
C GLY A 78 18.87 13.32 -13.24
N VAL A 79 17.91 12.37 -13.29
CA VAL A 79 17.26 11.97 -14.55
C VAL A 79 15.75 12.11 -14.43
N GLN A 80 15.22 13.23 -14.91
CA GLN A 80 13.80 13.41 -15.21
C GLN A 80 13.63 13.30 -16.74
N ALA A 81 12.60 12.61 -17.20
CA ALA A 81 12.18 12.62 -18.60
C ALA A 81 11.68 14.01 -19.02
#